data_AF-A0A364LGR1-F1
#
_entry.id   AF-A0A364LGR1-F1
#
_cell.length_a   1.000
_cell.length_b   1.000
_cell.length_c   1.000
_cell.angle_alpha   90.00
_cell.angle_beta   90.00
_cell.angle_gamma   90.00
#
_symmetry.space_group_name_H-M   'P 1'
#
loop_
_entity.id
_entity.type
_entity.pdbx_description
1 polymer ?
#
loop_
_entity_poly.entity_id
_entity_poly.type
_entity_poly.pdbx_seq_one_letter_code
_entity_poly.pdbx_strand_id
1 'polypeptide(L)'
;MAYTIPSWTKLLEAWNEQRYQIKTDKTVNDIQSLERYGYVKFIDTYIEHLNSISVNYEDNQKADILAGVMLTVRHVIGQEYHHLNPKGGLLNKGSSVFRALDAILKPEDPANPIDIQTSFRVYDIALESFANEVYEKPLELQGKKPEHKFVIRDDREGKKEDKEGKPAVIFDHIQFCSTLILLQSDAKIKNDAYQNDSIKKAHEAAEKAKKEEERRAREEALKAKGGNSGFLSSITGGVSHMLFGGGKASASSSKSAVAEEEFVPESGPS
;
A
#
# COMPACT_ATOMS: atom_id res chain seq x y z
N MET A 1 -4.49 -7.01 -6.00
CA MET A 1 -5.69 -6.15 -5.92
C MET A 1 -5.34 -4.97 -5.05
N ALA A 2 -5.94 -3.80 -5.28
CA ALA A 2 -5.70 -2.63 -4.43
C ALA A 2 -6.33 -2.86 -3.05
N TYR A 3 -5.63 -2.42 -2.01
CA TYR A 3 -6.12 -2.47 -0.64
C TYR A 3 -7.37 -1.61 -0.50
N THR A 4 -8.45 -2.23 -0.01
CA THR A 4 -9.72 -1.50 0.20
C THR A 4 -9.75 -0.89 1.59
N ILE A 5 -9.67 0.44 1.66
CA ILE A 5 -9.85 1.20 2.90
C ILE A 5 -11.35 1.17 3.27
N PRO A 6 -11.71 0.90 4.53
CA PRO A 6 -13.11 1.01 4.96
C PRO A 6 -13.66 2.43 4.72
N SER A 7 -14.93 2.56 4.36
CA SER A 7 -15.55 3.88 4.18
C SER A 7 -15.48 4.70 5.48
N TRP A 8 -15.59 6.02 5.36
CA TRP A 8 -15.57 6.94 6.51
C TRP A 8 -16.48 6.46 7.65
N THR A 9 -17.75 6.18 7.34
CA THR A 9 -18.72 5.67 8.32
C THR A 9 -18.26 4.36 8.97
N LYS A 10 -17.72 3.42 8.19
CA LYS A 10 -17.23 2.13 8.72
C LYS A 10 -15.99 2.31 9.60
N LEU A 11 -15.08 3.24 9.27
CA LEU A 11 -13.95 3.57 10.12
C LEU A 11 -14.41 4.15 11.46
N LEU A 12 -15.40 5.04 11.45
CA LEU A 12 -15.97 5.60 12.68
C LEU A 12 -16.66 4.54 13.53
N GLU A 13 -17.48 3.69 12.92
CA GLU A 13 -18.13 2.56 13.60
C GLU A 13 -17.11 1.62 14.22
N ALA A 14 -16.11 1.19 13.44
CA ALA A 14 -15.06 0.29 13.90
C ALA A 14 -14.21 0.92 15.02
N TRP A 15 -13.87 2.21 14.91
CA TRP A 15 -13.16 2.92 15.98
C TRP A 15 -13.98 3.02 17.26
N ASN A 16 -15.27 3.36 17.17
CA ASN A 16 -16.16 3.42 18.33
C ASN A 16 -16.36 2.04 18.98
N GLU A 17 -16.49 0.99 18.18
CA GLU A 17 -16.56 -0.39 18.68
C GLU A 17 -15.26 -0.76 19.42
N GLN A 18 -14.10 -0.50 18.83
CA GLN A 18 -12.82 -0.78 19.49
C GLN A 18 -12.63 0.05 20.76
N ARG A 19 -13.05 1.32 20.79
CA ARG A 19 -13.04 2.14 22.02
C ARG A 19 -13.91 1.53 23.11
N TYR A 20 -15.09 1.04 22.75
CA TYR A 20 -15.97 0.33 23.68
C TYR A 20 -15.32 -0.96 24.21
N GLN A 21 -14.68 -1.75 23.34
CA GLN A 21 -13.94 -2.96 23.74
C GLN A 21 -12.79 -2.63 24.70
N ILE A 22 -12.02 -1.57 24.42
CA ILE A 22 -10.94 -1.12 25.29
C ILE A 22 -11.47 -0.71 26.67
N LYS A 23 -12.60 0.01 26.71
CA LYS A 23 -13.25 0.44 27.96
C LYS A 23 -13.79 -0.72 28.78
N THR A 24 -14.30 -1.76 28.13
CA THR A 24 -14.92 -2.93 28.77
C THR A 24 -13.94 -4.07 29.05
N ASP A 25 -12.70 -3.97 28.58
CA ASP A 25 -11.61 -4.84 29.00
C ASP A 25 -11.46 -4.75 30.52
N LYS A 26 -11.53 -5.91 31.21
CA LYS A 26 -11.47 -6.00 32.67
C LYS A 26 -10.13 -5.56 33.26
N THR A 27 -9.11 -5.47 32.43
CA THR A 27 -7.80 -4.90 32.80
C THR A 27 -7.80 -3.37 32.70
N VAL A 28 -8.72 -2.85 31.87
CA VAL A 28 -9.04 -1.48 31.48
C VAL A 28 -9.61 -0.60 32.60
N ASN A 29 -10.80 -1.00 33.07
CA ASN A 29 -11.78 -0.26 33.89
C ASN A 29 -12.20 1.12 33.35
N ASP A 30 -11.26 1.94 32.86
CA ASP A 30 -11.49 3.25 32.24
C ASP A 30 -10.45 3.50 31.12
N ILE A 31 -10.89 3.98 29.96
CA ILE A 31 -10.03 4.33 28.83
C ILE A 31 -9.00 5.41 29.19
N GLN A 32 -9.33 6.29 30.15
CA GLN A 32 -8.41 7.30 30.65
C GLN A 32 -7.25 6.69 31.47
N SER A 33 -7.43 5.50 32.02
CA SER A 33 -6.38 4.81 32.78
C SER A 33 -5.29 4.19 31.89
N LEU A 34 -5.50 4.18 30.57
CA LEU A 34 -4.51 3.68 29.63
C LEU A 34 -3.22 4.52 29.70
N GLU A 35 -2.08 3.82 29.72
CA GLU A 35 -0.76 4.42 29.50
C GLU A 35 -0.73 5.20 28.16
N ARG A 36 -1.46 4.68 27.17
CA ARG A 36 -1.53 5.22 25.80
C ARG A 36 -2.79 6.05 25.53
N TYR A 37 -3.43 6.57 26.58
CA TYR A 37 -4.63 7.42 26.47
C TYR A 37 -4.42 8.61 25.53
N GLY A 38 -3.21 9.20 25.51
CA GLY A 38 -2.87 10.29 24.58
C GLY A 38 -3.10 9.95 23.11
N TYR A 39 -2.84 8.71 22.69
CA TYR A 39 -3.07 8.25 21.31
C TYR A 39 -4.57 8.08 21.00
N VAL A 40 -5.36 7.59 21.95
CA VAL A 40 -6.82 7.50 21.80
C VAL A 40 -7.40 8.90 21.63
N LYS A 41 -7.05 9.82 22.54
CA LYS A 41 -7.53 11.20 22.51
C LYS A 41 -7.06 11.94 21.26
N PHE A 42 -5.85 11.67 20.78
CA PHE A 42 -5.37 12.18 19.50
C PHE A 42 -6.25 11.74 18.33
N ILE A 43 -6.57 10.44 18.21
CA ILE A 43 -7.44 9.94 17.14
C ILE A 43 -8.84 10.53 17.24
N ASP A 44 -9.42 10.61 18.44
CA ASP A 44 -10.72 11.25 18.67
C ASP A 44 -10.69 12.72 18.23
N THR A 45 -9.63 13.45 18.59
CA THR A 45 -9.42 14.85 18.20
C THR A 45 -9.24 14.99 16.69
N TYR A 46 -8.59 14.03 16.04
CA TYR A 46 -8.40 14.03 14.59
C TYR A 46 -9.72 13.79 13.85
N ILE A 47 -10.57 12.88 14.35
CA ILE A 47 -11.92 12.64 13.83
C ILE A 47 -12.77 13.92 13.95
N GLU A 48 -12.75 14.57 15.12
CA GLU A 48 -13.45 15.83 15.32
C GLU A 48 -12.92 16.93 14.39
N HIS A 49 -11.60 17.01 14.20
CA HIS A 49 -10.99 17.92 13.24
C HIS A 49 -11.53 17.67 11.83
N LEU A 50 -11.48 16.43 11.32
CA LEU A 50 -11.97 16.07 9.98
C LEU A 50 -13.47 16.35 9.79
N ASN A 51 -14.28 16.14 10.83
CA ASN A 51 -15.70 16.50 10.82
C ASN A 51 -15.90 18.02 10.76
N SER A 52 -15.08 18.78 11.48
CA SER A 52 -15.15 20.25 11.52
C SER A 52 -14.74 20.91 10.20
N ILE A 53 -13.89 20.27 9.40
CA ILE A 53 -13.43 20.77 8.10
C ILE A 53 -14.08 20.03 6.92
N SER A 54 -15.29 19.50 7.12
CA SER A 54 -15.99 18.65 6.15
C SER A 54 -16.19 19.26 4.75
N VAL A 55 -16.06 20.57 4.59
CA VAL A 55 -16.11 21.27 3.28
C VAL A 55 -14.82 21.05 2.47
N ASN A 56 -13.71 20.69 3.13
CA ASN A 56 -12.38 20.60 2.51
C ASN A 56 -12.02 19.19 2.03
N TYR A 57 -12.71 18.16 2.55
CA TYR A 57 -12.43 16.76 2.22
C TYR A 57 -13.71 15.98 1.98
N GLU A 58 -13.76 15.24 0.87
CA GLU A 58 -14.78 14.22 0.65
C GLU A 58 -14.62 13.07 1.65
N ASP A 59 -15.68 12.30 1.89
CA ASP A 59 -15.65 11.21 2.86
C ASP A 59 -14.61 10.13 2.53
N ASN A 60 -14.33 9.89 1.24
CA ASN A 60 -13.25 9.01 0.83
C ASN A 60 -11.87 9.57 1.23
N GLN A 61 -11.67 10.88 1.08
CA GLN A 61 -10.42 11.54 1.50
C GLN A 61 -10.30 11.54 3.03
N LYS A 62 -11.39 11.77 3.77
CA LYS A 62 -11.38 11.65 5.24
C LYS A 62 -11.01 10.24 5.68
N ALA A 63 -11.52 9.21 4.99
CA ALA A 63 -11.18 7.83 5.25
C ALA A 63 -9.69 7.55 4.99
N ASP A 64 -9.14 8.04 3.87
CA ASP A 64 -7.72 7.92 3.56
C ASP A 64 -6.84 8.61 4.61
N ILE A 65 -7.19 9.85 4.99
CA ILE A 65 -6.47 10.62 6.02
C ILE A 65 -6.49 9.88 7.35
N LEU A 66 -7.67 9.46 7.80
CA LEU A 66 -7.80 8.76 9.09
C LEU A 66 -7.08 7.41 9.07
N ALA A 67 -7.12 6.67 7.97
CA ALA A 67 -6.35 5.44 7.81
C ALA A 67 -4.84 5.72 7.91
N GLY A 68 -4.32 6.75 7.24
CA GLY A 68 -2.92 7.16 7.34
C GLY A 68 -2.51 7.54 8.76
N VAL A 69 -3.36 8.28 9.47
CA VAL A 69 -3.17 8.64 10.89
C VAL A 69 -3.14 7.38 11.77
N MET A 70 -4.13 6.51 11.63
CA MET A 70 -4.24 5.26 12.40
C MET A 70 -3.06 4.31 12.14
N LEU A 71 -2.62 4.17 10.89
CA LEU A 71 -1.43 3.38 10.54
C LEU A 71 -0.16 3.96 11.16
N THR A 72 -0.04 5.29 11.19
CA THR A 72 1.11 5.96 11.82
C THR A 72 1.11 5.74 13.32
N VAL A 73 -0.03 5.90 14.00
CA VAL A 73 -0.16 5.59 15.44
C VAL A 73 0.17 4.12 15.70
N ARG A 74 -0.34 3.19 14.88
CA ARG A 74 -0.01 1.76 14.97
C ARG A 74 1.51 1.55 14.86
N HIS A 75 2.18 2.23 13.93
CA HIS A 75 3.63 2.12 13.74
C HIS A 75 4.41 2.66 14.94
N VAL A 76 4.08 3.86 15.43
CA VAL A 76 4.74 4.46 16.62
C VAL A 76 4.66 3.51 17.81
N ILE A 77 3.46 3.01 18.09
CA ILE A 77 3.25 2.07 19.19
C ILE A 77 4.03 0.76 18.94
N GLY A 78 4.01 0.23 17.71
CA GLY A 78 4.72 -0.99 17.34
C GLY A 78 6.24 -0.91 17.53
N GLN A 79 6.87 0.21 17.16
CA GLN A 79 8.31 0.42 17.34
C GLN A 79 8.72 0.36 18.81
N GLU A 80 7.95 1.02 19.68
CA GLU A 80 8.18 0.97 21.12
C GLU A 80 8.08 -0.46 21.68
N TYR A 81 7.17 -1.29 21.15
CA TYR A 81 7.03 -2.69 21.58
C TYR A 81 8.19 -3.58 21.16
N HIS A 82 8.70 -3.45 19.94
CA HIS A 82 9.85 -4.25 19.49
C HIS A 82 11.10 -3.97 20.32
N HIS A 83 11.26 -2.75 20.82
CA HIS A 83 12.35 -2.39 21.73
C HIS A 83 12.15 -2.97 23.14
N LEU A 84 10.90 -3.05 23.62
CA LEU A 84 10.59 -3.53 24.98
C LEU A 84 10.47 -5.06 25.07
N ASN A 85 10.24 -5.77 23.97
CA ASN A 85 10.12 -7.23 23.97
C ASN A 85 10.70 -7.90 22.70
N PRO A 86 12.03 -7.94 22.54
CA PRO A 86 12.71 -8.42 21.33
C PRO A 86 12.55 -9.93 21.07
N LYS A 87 12.01 -10.71 22.02
CA LYS A 87 11.86 -12.17 21.91
C LYS A 87 10.47 -12.62 21.44
N GLY A 88 9.62 -11.70 20.95
CA GLY A 88 8.34 -12.02 20.29
C GLY A 88 7.28 -12.69 21.18
N GLY A 89 7.53 -12.82 22.49
CA GLY A 89 6.78 -13.75 23.34
C GLY A 89 5.35 -13.34 23.67
N LEU A 90 4.95 -12.08 23.46
CA LEU A 90 3.63 -11.59 23.91
C LEU A 90 3.07 -10.50 22.98
N LEU A 91 3.00 -10.77 21.67
CA LEU A 91 2.11 -10.01 20.77
C LEU A 91 0.65 -10.02 21.28
N ASN A 92 0.25 -11.07 21.99
CA ASN A 92 -1.06 -11.19 22.64
C ASN A 92 -1.31 -10.20 23.80
N LYS A 93 -0.29 -9.47 24.27
CA LYS A 93 -0.38 -8.37 25.25
C LYS A 93 0.07 -7.01 24.66
N GLY A 94 0.00 -6.84 23.34
CA GLY A 94 0.20 -5.52 22.73
C GLY A 94 -0.78 -4.49 23.31
N SER A 95 -0.41 -3.20 23.25
CA SER A 95 -1.28 -2.09 23.66
C SER A 95 -2.69 -2.33 23.13
N SER A 96 -3.71 -2.18 23.97
CA SER A 96 -5.11 -2.32 23.51
C SER A 96 -5.41 -1.37 22.35
N VAL A 97 -4.69 -0.24 22.26
CA VAL A 97 -4.73 0.67 21.10
C VAL A 97 -4.10 0.03 19.85
N PHE A 98 -2.93 -0.62 19.97
CA PHE A 98 -2.32 -1.32 18.83
C PHE A 98 -3.25 -2.39 18.26
N ARG A 99 -3.80 -3.24 19.14
CA ARG A 99 -4.74 -4.32 18.76
C ARG A 99 -6.01 -3.77 18.12
N ALA A 100 -6.54 -2.67 18.65
CA ALA A 100 -7.69 -1.98 18.06
C ALA A 100 -7.40 -1.51 16.63
N LEU A 101 -6.27 -0.83 16.41
CA LEU A 101 -5.89 -0.33 15.09
C LEU A 101 -5.61 -1.46 14.11
N ASP A 102 -5.00 -2.55 14.59
CA ASP A 102 -4.77 -3.75 13.80
C ASP A 102 -6.07 -4.44 13.39
N ALA A 103 -7.08 -4.50 14.28
CA ALA A 103 -8.39 -5.05 13.99
C ALA A 103 -9.19 -4.22 12.97
N ILE A 104 -9.04 -2.89 13.01
CA ILE A 104 -9.75 -1.97 12.10
C ILE A 104 -9.16 -2.04 10.69
N LEU A 105 -7.84 -1.94 10.58
CA LEU A 105 -7.17 -1.76 9.29
C LEU A 105 -6.61 -3.07 8.72
N LYS A 106 -6.20 -4.01 9.57
CA LYS A 106 -5.64 -5.30 9.14
C LYS A 106 -4.58 -5.15 8.01
N PRO A 107 -3.54 -4.33 8.20
CA PRO A 107 -2.59 -4.00 7.13
C PRO A 107 -1.79 -5.22 6.63
N GLU A 108 -1.71 -6.27 7.44
CA GLU A 108 -0.99 -7.52 7.18
C GLU A 108 -1.93 -8.68 6.78
N ASP A 109 -3.22 -8.43 6.56
CA ASP A 109 -4.17 -9.46 6.13
C ASP A 109 -3.69 -10.09 4.80
N PRO A 110 -3.38 -11.41 4.77
CA PRO A 110 -2.94 -12.06 3.54
C PRO A 110 -3.98 -11.98 2.41
N ALA A 111 -5.26 -11.82 2.74
CA ALA A 111 -6.34 -11.67 1.76
C ALA A 111 -6.41 -10.26 1.15
N ASN A 112 -5.92 -9.24 1.88
CA ASN A 112 -5.97 -7.84 1.47
C ASN A 112 -4.79 -7.06 2.09
N PRO A 113 -3.54 -7.33 1.67
CA PRO A 113 -2.38 -6.61 2.19
C PRO A 113 -2.38 -5.18 1.68
N ILE A 114 -1.89 -4.23 2.49
CA ILE A 114 -1.77 -2.85 2.03
C ILE A 114 -0.76 -2.76 0.87
N ASP A 115 -1.23 -2.32 -0.30
CA ASP A 115 -0.37 -2.19 -1.47
C ASP A 115 0.41 -0.86 -1.45
N ILE A 116 1.49 -0.81 -2.22
CA ILE A 116 2.42 0.33 -2.27
C ILE A 116 1.71 1.63 -2.65
N GLN A 117 0.78 1.59 -3.62
CA GLN A 117 0.09 2.78 -4.10
C GLN A 117 -0.87 3.30 -3.03
N THR A 118 -1.59 2.40 -2.38
CA THR A 118 -2.47 2.76 -1.26
C THR A 118 -1.68 3.29 -0.07
N SER A 119 -0.56 2.65 0.29
CA SER A 119 0.32 3.12 1.36
C SER A 119 0.84 4.54 1.09
N PHE A 120 1.31 4.82 -0.13
CA PHE A 120 1.74 6.17 -0.51
C PHE A 120 0.59 7.16 -0.38
N ARG A 121 -0.57 6.86 -0.98
CA ARG A 121 -1.76 7.72 -0.95
C ARG A 121 -2.17 8.12 0.47
N VAL A 122 -2.29 7.16 1.39
CA VAL A 122 -2.79 7.44 2.75
C VAL A 122 -1.78 8.22 3.59
N TYR A 123 -0.48 7.94 3.45
CA TYR A 123 0.53 8.69 4.20
C TYR A 123 0.73 10.10 3.64
N ASP A 124 0.64 10.27 2.33
CA ASP A 124 0.78 11.57 1.66
C ASP A 124 -0.35 12.52 2.07
N ILE A 125 -1.61 12.08 1.95
CA ILE A 125 -2.76 12.90 2.32
C ILE A 125 -2.85 13.14 3.83
N ALA A 126 -2.45 12.16 4.65
CA ALA A 126 -2.37 12.35 6.10
C ALA A 126 -1.30 13.37 6.49
N LEU A 127 -0.13 13.36 5.84
CA LEU A 127 0.93 14.34 6.08
C LEU A 127 0.48 15.73 5.68
N GLU A 128 -0.17 15.88 4.52
CA GLU A 128 -0.73 17.16 4.08
C GLU A 128 -1.76 17.70 5.09
N SER A 129 -2.73 16.87 5.49
CA SER A 129 -3.75 17.23 6.48
C SER A 129 -3.13 17.64 7.82
N PHE A 130 -2.19 16.85 8.33
CA PHE A 130 -1.51 17.14 9.59
C PHE A 130 -0.70 18.43 9.50
N ALA A 131 0.05 18.62 8.41
CA ALA A 131 0.89 19.79 8.23
C ALA A 131 0.07 21.09 8.12
N ASN A 132 -1.08 21.03 7.44
CA ASN A 132 -2.02 22.14 7.32
C ASN A 132 -2.58 22.59 8.68
N GLU A 133 -2.80 21.66 9.61
CA GLU A 133 -3.25 21.99 10.95
C GLU A 133 -2.11 22.56 11.80
N VAL A 134 -0.91 21.97 11.74
CA VAL A 134 0.18 22.24 12.70
C VAL A 134 1.11 23.39 12.30
N TYR A 135 1.35 23.61 11.01
CA TYR A 135 2.36 24.55 10.53
C TYR A 135 1.74 25.75 9.79
N GLU A 136 2.37 26.91 9.92
CA GLU A 136 2.06 28.13 9.16
C GLU A 136 2.43 27.97 7.68
N LYS A 137 3.52 27.24 7.42
CA LYS A 137 3.94 26.83 6.07
C LYS A 137 3.96 25.30 5.96
N PRO A 138 2.84 24.67 5.60
CA PRO A 138 2.67 23.21 5.61
C PRO A 138 3.69 22.46 4.74
N LEU A 139 3.95 22.96 3.53
CA LEU A 139 4.87 22.32 2.58
C LEU A 139 6.34 22.37 3.04
N GLU A 140 6.70 23.36 3.84
CA GLU A 140 8.05 23.54 4.38
C GLU A 140 8.19 22.94 5.79
N LEU A 141 7.08 22.52 6.42
CA LEU A 141 6.99 22.14 7.83
C LEU A 141 7.59 23.21 8.76
N GLN A 142 7.35 24.48 8.42
CA GLN A 142 7.91 25.65 9.13
C GLN A 142 6.85 26.46 9.84
N GLY A 143 7.25 27.10 10.95
CA GLY A 143 6.41 27.99 11.74
C GLY A 143 5.28 27.22 12.43
N LYS A 144 5.60 26.48 13.49
CA LYS A 144 4.58 25.72 14.22
C LYS A 144 3.56 26.68 14.85
N LYS A 145 2.26 26.47 14.59
CA LYS A 145 1.19 27.27 15.19
C LYS A 145 1.19 27.07 16.72
N PRO A 146 1.10 28.14 17.52
CA PRO A 146 1.18 28.04 18.98
C PRO A 146 -0.01 27.27 19.59
N GLU A 147 -1.18 27.31 18.95
CA GLU A 147 -2.42 26.66 19.42
C GLU A 147 -3.05 25.75 18.35
N HIS A 148 -2.29 24.76 17.85
CA HIS A 148 -2.86 23.75 16.95
C HIS A 148 -3.70 22.70 17.72
N LYS A 149 -4.71 22.11 17.06
CA LYS A 149 -5.66 21.16 17.69
C LYS A 149 -4.99 19.91 18.26
N PHE A 150 -3.84 19.52 17.72
CA PHE A 150 -3.12 18.30 18.15
C PHE A 150 -2.19 18.49 19.37
N VAL A 151 -2.31 19.59 20.12
CA VAL A 151 -1.73 19.69 21.47
C VAL A 151 -2.65 18.94 22.45
N ILE A 152 -2.49 17.63 22.55
CA ILE A 152 -3.36 16.79 23.38
C ILE A 152 -2.93 16.86 24.85
N ARG A 153 -3.78 17.47 25.67
CA ARG A 153 -3.56 17.65 27.11
C ARG A 153 -4.30 16.60 27.95
N ASP A 154 -3.72 16.29 29.10
CA ASP A 154 -4.28 15.37 30.09
C ASP A 154 -5.49 16.00 30.78
N ASP A 155 -6.69 15.46 30.59
CA ASP A 155 -7.91 15.93 31.26
C ASP A 155 -8.28 15.10 32.48
N ARG A 156 -7.40 14.20 32.92
CA ARG A 156 -7.64 13.37 34.11
C ARG A 156 -7.48 14.19 35.38
N GLU A 157 -8.42 14.03 36.31
CA GLU A 157 -8.38 14.73 37.60
C GLU A 157 -7.08 14.45 38.38
N GLY A 158 -6.52 15.50 38.99
CA GLY A 158 -5.35 15.40 39.86
C GLY A 158 -4.00 15.18 39.16
N LYS A 159 -3.91 15.40 37.83
CA LYS A 159 -2.66 15.27 37.07
C LYS A 159 -1.82 16.54 37.07
N LYS A 160 -0.54 16.34 36.77
CA LYS A 160 0.48 17.39 36.78
C LYS A 160 0.11 18.49 35.80
N GLU A 161 0.11 19.72 36.30
CA GLU A 161 0.10 20.91 35.47
C GLU A 161 1.49 21.15 34.89
N ASP A 162 1.55 21.77 33.72
CA ASP A 162 2.78 22.31 33.15
C ASP A 162 3.22 23.56 33.91
N LYS A 163 4.31 24.17 33.47
CA LYS A 163 4.87 25.38 34.11
C LYS A 163 3.92 26.59 34.05
N GLU A 164 2.85 26.52 33.27
CA GLU A 164 1.85 27.58 33.08
C GLU A 164 0.54 27.29 33.84
N GLY A 165 0.48 26.22 34.65
CA GLY A 165 -0.75 25.83 35.35
C GLY A 165 -1.79 25.16 34.46
N LYS A 166 -1.42 24.78 33.22
CA LYS A 166 -2.31 24.07 32.29
C LYS A 166 -2.07 22.57 32.39
N PRO A 167 -3.05 21.71 32.05
CA PRO A 167 -2.83 20.27 32.12
C PRO A 167 -1.70 19.81 31.18
N ALA A 168 -0.86 18.88 31.63
CA ALA A 168 0.32 18.41 30.89
C ALA A 168 -0.05 17.81 29.52
N VAL A 169 0.83 17.99 28.54
CA VAL A 169 0.69 17.38 27.21
C VAL A 169 1.04 15.88 27.30
N ILE A 170 0.14 15.02 26.81
CA ILE A 170 0.23 13.54 26.89
C ILE A 170 0.38 12.85 25.53
N PHE A 171 0.50 13.64 24.45
CA PHE A 171 0.75 13.14 23.10
C PHE A 171 1.96 13.86 22.50
N ASP A 172 2.94 13.07 22.06
CA ASP A 172 4.11 13.58 21.35
C ASP A 172 3.81 13.69 19.85
N HIS A 173 3.22 14.83 19.47
CA HIS A 173 2.94 15.13 18.07
C HIS A 173 4.21 15.32 17.23
N ILE A 174 5.38 15.58 17.84
CA ILE A 174 6.66 15.69 17.13
C ILE A 174 7.13 14.30 16.71
N GLN A 175 7.07 13.33 17.63
CA GLN A 175 7.34 11.92 17.33
C GLN A 175 6.39 11.39 16.26
N PHE A 176 5.09 11.70 16.38
CA PHE A 176 4.10 11.35 15.37
C PHE A 176 4.45 11.93 14.00
N CYS A 177 4.71 13.24 13.91
CA CYS A 177 5.03 13.92 12.66
C CYS A 177 6.30 13.34 12.01
N SER A 178 7.35 13.12 12.80
CA SER A 178 8.61 12.53 12.32
C SER A 178 8.39 11.12 11.77
N THR A 179 7.55 10.33 12.44
CA THR A 179 7.20 8.98 11.99
C THR A 179 6.37 9.01 10.71
N LEU A 180 5.41 9.93 10.61
CA LEU A 180 4.58 10.11 9.41
C LEU A 180 5.43 10.48 8.19
N ILE A 181 6.40 11.39 8.35
CA ILE A 181 7.35 11.78 7.29
C ILE A 181 8.19 10.58 6.84
N LEU A 182 8.70 9.78 7.79
CA LEU A 182 9.47 8.58 7.49
C LEU A 182 8.66 7.58 6.67
N LEU A 183 7.43 7.30 7.10
CA LEU A 183 6.53 6.36 6.42
C LEU A 183 6.11 6.86 5.03
N GLN A 184 5.80 8.15 4.90
CA GLN A 184 5.47 8.77 3.62
C GLN A 184 6.66 8.70 2.65
N SER A 185 7.88 8.98 3.13
CA SER A 185 9.09 8.94 2.32
C SER A 185 9.41 7.53 1.83
N ASP A 186 9.31 6.51 2.71
CA ASP A 186 9.50 5.10 2.33
C ASP A 186 8.45 4.63 1.32
N ALA A 187 7.17 4.99 1.53
CA ALA A 187 6.10 4.66 0.61
C ALA A 187 6.27 5.35 -0.75
N LYS A 188 6.74 6.60 -0.77
CA LYS A 188 7.04 7.34 -1.99
C LYS A 188 8.16 6.68 -2.80
N ILE A 189 9.28 6.34 -2.16
CA ILE A 189 10.41 5.67 -2.83
C ILE A 189 9.94 4.35 -3.48
N LYS A 190 9.15 3.55 -2.75
CA LYS A 190 8.59 2.30 -3.26
C LYS A 190 7.61 2.51 -4.41
N ASN A 191 6.77 3.55 -4.32
CA ASN A 191 5.80 3.87 -5.37
C ASN A 191 6.48 4.35 -6.65
N ASP A 192 7.50 5.22 -6.54
CA ASP A 192 8.27 5.71 -7.68
C ASP A 192 8.98 4.54 -8.39
N ALA A 193 9.59 3.63 -7.62
CA ALA A 193 10.19 2.41 -8.18
C ALA A 193 9.14 1.53 -8.91
N TYR A 194 7.98 1.34 -8.30
CA TYR A 194 6.88 0.58 -8.89
C TYR A 194 6.36 1.19 -10.20
N GLN A 195 6.19 2.52 -10.24
CA GLN A 195 5.74 3.22 -11.45
C GLN A 195 6.77 3.13 -12.57
N ASN A 196 8.06 3.29 -12.26
CA ASN A 196 9.14 3.16 -13.24
C ASN A 196 9.19 1.75 -13.85
N ASP A 197 9.07 0.71 -13.03
CA ASP A 197 9.01 -0.68 -13.51
C ASP A 197 7.78 -0.95 -14.38
N SER A 198 6.63 -0.37 -14.03
CA SER A 198 5.40 -0.47 -14.82
C SER A 198 5.57 0.18 -16.20
N ILE A 199 6.15 1.37 -16.26
CA ILE A 199 6.46 2.08 -17.51
C ILE A 199 7.41 1.25 -18.38
N LYS A 200 8.47 0.68 -17.77
CA LYS A 200 9.43 -0.17 -18.48
C LYS A 200 8.76 -1.39 -19.10
N LYS A 201 7.92 -2.10 -18.35
CA LYS A 201 7.17 -3.26 -18.86
C LYS A 201 6.20 -2.89 -19.97
N ALA A 202 5.52 -1.75 -19.86
CA ALA A 202 4.62 -1.25 -20.90
C ALA A 202 5.39 -0.93 -22.19
N HIS A 203 6.57 -0.33 -22.08
CA HIS A 203 7.44 -0.07 -23.23
C HIS A 203 7.91 -1.38 -23.90
N GLU A 204 8.37 -2.36 -23.13
CA GLU A 204 8.78 -3.67 -23.64
C GLU A 204 7.62 -4.43 -24.33
N ALA A 205 6.40 -4.33 -23.79
CA ALA A 205 5.21 -4.91 -24.41
C ALA A 205 4.84 -4.22 -25.73
N ALA A 206 4.91 -2.89 -25.77
CA ALA A 206 4.67 -2.11 -26.98
C ALA A 206 5.69 -2.42 -28.08
N GLU A 207 6.98 -2.55 -27.74
CA GLU A 207 8.01 -2.96 -28.70
C GLU A 207 7.79 -4.38 -29.24
N LYS A 208 7.39 -5.33 -28.38
CA LYS A 208 7.04 -6.69 -28.81
C LYS A 208 5.84 -6.69 -29.74
N ALA A 209 4.80 -5.92 -29.44
CA ALA A 209 3.62 -5.78 -30.29
C ALA A 209 3.99 -5.19 -31.66
N LYS A 210 4.82 -4.14 -31.68
CA LYS A 210 5.31 -3.52 -32.91
C LYS A 210 6.13 -4.49 -33.77
N LYS A 211 7.05 -5.26 -33.17
CA LYS A 211 7.85 -6.26 -33.89
C LYS A 211 6.97 -7.37 -34.48
N GLU A 212 5.93 -7.79 -33.76
CA GLU A 212 4.98 -8.81 -34.24
C GLU A 212 4.09 -8.27 -35.38
N GLU A 213 3.66 -7.01 -35.30
CA GLU A 213 2.93 -6.35 -36.39
C GLU A 213 3.80 -6.19 -37.64
N GLU A 214 5.06 -5.76 -37.48
CA GLU A 214 6.04 -5.71 -38.58
C GLU A 214 6.30 -7.09 -39.19
N ARG A 215 6.35 -8.16 -38.37
CA ARG A 215 6.48 -9.55 -38.85
C ARG A 215 5.26 -9.96 -39.68
N ARG A 216 4.04 -9.70 -39.19
CA ARG A 216 2.79 -10.02 -39.90
C ARG A 216 2.68 -9.25 -41.21
N ALA A 217 2.99 -7.95 -41.21
CA ALA A 217 2.99 -7.11 -42.41
C ALA A 217 3.99 -7.62 -43.47
N ARG A 218 5.17 -8.10 -43.06
CA ARG A 218 6.14 -8.72 -43.97
C ARG A 218 5.66 -10.06 -44.54
N GLU A 219 5.03 -10.90 -43.73
CA GLU A 219 4.45 -12.18 -44.18
C GLU A 219 3.30 -11.97 -45.19
N GLU A 220 2.45 -10.97 -44.95
CA GLU A 220 1.38 -10.59 -45.89
C GLU A 220 1.96 -10.02 -47.20
N ALA A 221 2.97 -9.17 -47.12
CA ALA A 221 3.65 -8.64 -48.31
C ALA A 221 4.34 -9.74 -49.14
N LEU A 222 4.91 -10.76 -48.50
CA LEU A 222 5.51 -11.91 -49.18
C LEU A 222 4.43 -12.81 -49.83
N LYS A 223 3.29 -13.03 -49.17
CA LYS A 223 2.15 -13.73 -49.78
C LYS A 223 1.58 -12.97 -50.97
N ALA A 224 1.51 -11.64 -50.90
CA ALA A 224 1.06 -10.80 -52.01
C ALA A 224 2.05 -10.81 -53.20
N LYS A 225 3.35 -10.91 -52.96
CA LYS A 225 4.38 -11.03 -54.01
C LYS A 225 4.51 -12.44 -54.61
N GLY A 226 4.08 -13.48 -53.89
CA GLY A 226 4.04 -14.87 -54.38
C GLY A 226 2.83 -15.22 -55.26
N GLY A 227 1.86 -14.30 -55.40
CA GLY A 227 0.62 -14.52 -56.12
C GLY A 227 0.53 -13.77 -57.45
N ASN A 228 1.54 -13.85 -58.32
CA ASN A 228 1.38 -13.44 -59.72
C ASN A 228 2.36 -14.12 -60.69
N SER A 229 2.13 -15.41 -60.95
CA SER A 229 2.57 -16.07 -62.19
C SER A 229 1.45 -17.02 -62.64
N GLY A 230 0.57 -16.54 -63.52
CA GLY A 230 -0.42 -17.38 -64.20
C GLY A 230 0.24 -18.30 -65.23
N PHE A 231 -0.39 -19.43 -65.58
CA PHE A 231 -1.34 -19.51 -66.70
C PHE A 231 -1.80 -20.97 -66.88
N LEU A 232 -2.96 -21.11 -67.50
CA LEU A 232 -3.71 -22.33 -67.80
C LEU A 232 -2.91 -23.38 -68.60
N SER A 233 -3.00 -24.65 -68.20
CA SER A 233 -3.04 -25.75 -69.15
C SER A 233 -3.96 -26.87 -68.66
N SER A 234 -4.97 -27.11 -69.48
CA SER A 234 -6.02 -28.12 -69.41
C SER A 234 -5.53 -29.57 -69.25
N ILE A 235 -6.29 -30.33 -68.45
CA ILE A 235 -6.84 -31.67 -68.74
C ILE A 235 -5.88 -32.66 -69.43
N THR A 236 -5.45 -33.69 -68.69
CA THR A 236 -5.62 -35.10 -69.12
C THR A 236 -5.27 -36.07 -67.99
N GLY A 237 -6.29 -36.79 -67.53
CA GLY A 237 -6.24 -38.24 -67.27
C GLY A 237 -5.56 -38.77 -66.01
N GLY A 238 -6.35 -39.44 -65.17
CA GLY A 238 -5.83 -40.56 -64.36
C GLY A 238 -6.36 -40.68 -62.94
N VAL A 239 -7.62 -41.10 -62.80
CA VAL A 239 -8.24 -41.53 -61.55
C VAL A 239 -7.59 -42.83 -61.03
N SER A 240 -7.30 -42.92 -59.73
CA SER A 240 -7.72 -44.07 -58.89
C SER A 240 -7.43 -43.89 -57.39
N HIS A 241 -8.52 -43.58 -56.67
CA HIS A 241 -9.04 -44.24 -55.46
C HIS A 241 -8.19 -44.52 -54.20
N MET A 242 -8.77 -44.00 -53.09
CA MET A 242 -9.03 -44.67 -51.79
C MET A 242 -7.81 -44.84 -50.85
N LEU A 243 -7.88 -44.68 -49.51
CA LEU A 243 -8.97 -44.84 -48.55
C LEU A 243 -8.69 -44.06 -47.24
N PHE A 244 -9.81 -43.74 -46.58
CA PHE A 244 -10.02 -43.36 -45.19
C PHE A 244 -9.07 -43.93 -44.11
N GLY A 245 -8.93 -43.17 -43.01
CA GLY A 245 -9.01 -43.76 -41.67
C GLY A 245 -7.99 -43.24 -40.65
N GLY A 246 -8.40 -42.27 -39.84
CA GLY A 246 -7.65 -41.84 -38.65
C GLY A 246 -7.74 -42.84 -37.49
N GLY A 247 -6.73 -42.82 -36.62
CA GLY A 247 -6.68 -43.57 -35.37
C GLY A 247 -5.55 -43.07 -34.48
N LYS A 248 -5.88 -42.74 -33.24
CA LYS A 248 -5.08 -42.00 -32.25
C LYS A 248 -4.00 -42.85 -31.56
N ALA A 249 -2.93 -42.14 -31.17
CA ALA A 249 -2.18 -42.17 -29.90
C ALA A 249 -1.69 -43.49 -29.28
N SER A 250 -0.41 -43.52 -28.92
CA SER A 250 0.05 -43.99 -27.60
C SER A 250 1.43 -43.39 -27.27
N ALA A 251 1.64 -43.12 -25.98
CA ALA A 251 2.78 -42.45 -25.37
C ALA A 251 3.95 -43.41 -25.06
N SER A 252 5.17 -42.88 -24.89
CA SER A 252 5.89 -42.87 -23.59
C SER A 252 7.41 -42.64 -23.71
N SER A 253 7.94 -42.04 -22.64
CA SER A 253 9.29 -42.19 -22.06
C SER A 253 10.51 -41.46 -22.67
N SER A 254 10.85 -40.34 -22.01
CA SER A 254 12.14 -40.02 -21.35
C SER A 254 13.48 -40.41 -21.98
N LYS A 255 14.37 -39.42 -22.21
CA LYS A 255 15.59 -39.17 -21.40
C LYS A 255 16.41 -37.95 -21.88
N SER A 256 17.04 -37.35 -20.88
CA SER A 256 17.99 -36.24 -20.78
C SER A 256 18.98 -35.97 -21.93
N ALA A 257 19.28 -34.69 -22.14
CA ALA A 257 20.66 -34.18 -22.20
C ALA A 257 20.68 -32.67 -21.89
N VAL A 258 21.37 -32.34 -20.80
CA VAL A 258 21.83 -30.99 -20.44
C VAL A 258 23.04 -30.69 -21.32
N ALA A 259 23.10 -29.49 -21.90
CA ALA A 259 24.34 -28.92 -22.40
C ALA A 259 24.41 -27.48 -21.90
N GLU A 260 25.30 -27.29 -20.93
CA GLU A 260 25.85 -26.02 -20.52
C GLU A 260 26.57 -25.40 -21.73
N GLU A 261 26.36 -24.11 -21.98
CA GLU A 261 27.33 -23.32 -22.72
C GLU A 261 27.72 -22.09 -21.91
N GLU A 262 29.03 -21.88 -21.96
CA GLU A 262 29.90 -21.29 -20.96
C GLU A 262 29.99 -19.77 -21.14
N PHE A 263 30.02 -19.04 -20.03
CA PHE A 263 30.19 -17.60 -19.99
C PHE A 263 31.68 -17.26 -20.15
N VAL A 264 32.04 -16.47 -21.17
CA VAL A 264 33.39 -15.91 -21.34
C VAL A 264 33.35 -14.41 -21.03
N PRO A 265 34.04 -13.91 -19.98
CA PRO A 265 34.22 -12.48 -19.77
C PRO A 265 35.42 -11.97 -20.58
N GLU A 266 35.20 -11.00 -21.47
CA GLU A 266 36.30 -10.24 -22.07
C GLU A 266 36.89 -9.26 -21.06
N SER A 267 38.15 -9.51 -20.73
CA SER A 267 39.09 -8.60 -20.08
C SER A 267 39.36 -7.37 -20.95
N GLY A 268 39.24 -6.17 -20.36
CA GLY A 268 39.66 -4.93 -21.02
C GLY A 268 41.18 -4.81 -21.17
N PRO A 269 41.67 -3.80 -21.90
CA PRO A 269 43.05 -3.37 -21.83
C PRO A 269 43.22 -2.01 -21.15
N SER A 270 44.27 -1.99 -20.32
CA SER A 270 45.06 -0.88 -19.77
C SER A 270 45.41 0.24 -20.74
#